data_AF-A0A1Q9DBE5-F1
#
_entry.id   AF-A0A1Q9DBE5-F1
#
_cell.length_a   1.000
_cell.length_b   1.000
_cell.length_c   1.000
_cell.angle_alpha   90.00
_cell.angle_beta   90.00
_cell.angle_gamma   90.00
#
_symmetry.space_group_name_H-M   'P 1'
#
loop_
_entity.id
_entity.type
_entity.pdbx_description
1 polymer ?
#
loop_
_entity_poly.entity_id
_entity_poly.type
_entity_poly.pdbx_seq_one_letter_code
_entity_poly.pdbx_strand_id
1 'polypeptide(L)'
;MFGCLPVVLVQDSPWVSWLVGEIGGPAALVPGEHYIPIRYDLMDLVSKLNLLHEQEEEAKQLAERSERWARKYLSYDWVLFFLDRAVRRYAQHIDTSVLLDF
;
A
#
# COMPACT_ATOMS: atom_id res chain seq x y z
N MET A 1 12.37 -22.07 15.94
CA MET A 1 12.27 -20.75 15.30
C MET A 1 10.82 -20.31 15.45
N PHE A 2 10.52 -19.53 16.48
CA PHE A 2 9.18 -18.94 16.66
C PHE A 2 9.10 -17.75 15.71
N GLY A 3 8.18 -17.73 14.74
CA GLY A 3 8.14 -16.61 13.79
C GLY A 3 7.11 -16.78 12.70
N CYS A 4 5.83 -16.63 13.04
CA CYS A 4 4.83 -16.29 12.03
C CYS A 4 5.12 -14.87 11.50
N LEU A 5 4.90 -14.66 10.21
CA LEU A 5 5.00 -13.34 9.60
C LEU A 5 3.95 -12.39 10.21
N PRO A 6 4.29 -11.12 10.45
CA PRO A 6 3.34 -10.18 11.02
C PRO A 6 2.26 -9.79 10.01
N VAL A 7 1.02 -9.69 10.47
CA VAL A 7 -0.06 -9.05 9.72
C VAL A 7 0.07 -7.54 9.86
N VAL A 8 -0.02 -6.84 8.73
CA VAL A 8 0.02 -5.36 8.70
C VAL A 8 -1.38 -4.81 8.90
N LEU A 9 -1.53 -3.91 9.88
CA LEU A 9 -2.73 -3.11 10.09
C LEU A 9 -2.44 -1.69 9.59
N VAL A 10 -3.31 -1.15 8.74
CA VAL A 10 -3.16 0.22 8.22
C VAL A 10 -4.38 1.01 8.61
N GLN A 11 -4.17 2.11 9.34
CA GLN A 11 -5.24 3.02 9.68
C GLN A 11 -5.66 3.82 8.44
N ASP A 12 -6.97 3.85 8.18
CA ASP A 12 -7.59 4.74 7.22
C ASP A 12 -7.20 6.16 7.57
N SER A 13 -6.88 6.94 6.55
CA SER A 13 -6.35 8.29 6.71
C SER A 13 -6.79 9.14 5.53
N PRO A 14 -7.09 10.44 5.74
CA PRO A 14 -7.33 11.36 4.63
C PRO A 14 -6.06 11.62 3.80
N TRP A 15 -4.88 11.27 4.33
CA TRP A 15 -3.61 11.39 3.63
C TRP A 15 -3.41 10.26 2.65
N VAL A 16 -3.23 10.60 1.38
CA VAL A 16 -2.96 9.63 0.32
C VAL A 16 -1.47 9.34 0.25
N SER A 17 -1.11 8.05 0.37
CA SER A 17 0.21 7.55 -0.01
C SER A 17 0.08 6.75 -1.30
N TRP A 18 1.05 6.85 -2.21
CA TRP A 18 1.09 6.06 -3.44
C TRP A 18 1.09 4.53 -3.19
N LEU A 19 1.44 4.12 -1.96
CA LEU A 19 1.42 2.72 -1.52
C LEU A 19 0.01 2.21 -1.22
N VAL A 20 -0.84 3.02 -0.60
CA VAL A 20 -2.13 2.58 0.00
C VAL A 20 -3.33 3.39 -0.46
N GLY A 21 -3.14 4.49 -1.17
CA GLY A 21 -4.22 5.34 -1.67
C GLY A 21 -4.34 5.31 -3.19
N GLU A 22 -5.49 5.73 -3.67
CA GLU A 22 -5.80 5.84 -5.09
C GLU A 22 -5.51 7.28 -5.56
N ILE A 23 -4.50 7.46 -6.41
CA ILE A 23 -4.44 8.64 -7.29
C ILE A 23 -4.15 8.14 -8.71
N GLY A 24 -5.21 8.08 -9.53
CA GLY A 24 -5.10 7.89 -10.98
C GLY A 24 -4.57 6.53 -11.45
N GLY A 25 -4.53 5.52 -10.57
CA GLY A 25 -4.11 4.14 -10.84
C GLY A 25 -4.35 3.23 -9.63
N PRO A 26 -4.25 1.89 -9.79
CA PRO A 26 -4.46 0.97 -8.67
C PRO A 26 -3.40 1.21 -7.59
N ALA A 27 -3.84 1.37 -6.34
CA ALA A 27 -2.96 1.41 -5.18
C ALA A 27 -2.00 0.21 -5.20
N ALA A 28 -0.77 0.42 -4.75
CA ALA A 28 0.23 -0.65 -4.74
C ALA A 28 -0.21 -1.79 -3.79
N LEU A 29 -0.80 -1.44 -2.65
CA LEU A 29 -1.36 -2.38 -1.68
C LEU A 29 -2.90 -2.40 -1.74
N VAL A 30 -3.47 -3.60 -1.66
CA VAL A 30 -4.91 -3.82 -1.72
C VAL A 30 -5.40 -4.25 -0.34
N PRO A 31 -6.44 -3.59 0.22
CA PRO A 31 -7.06 -3.99 1.48
C PRO A 31 -7.55 -5.44 1.43
N GLY A 32 -7.30 -6.23 2.47
CA GLY A 32 -7.67 -7.64 2.54
C GLY A 32 -6.76 -8.60 1.77
N GLU A 33 -5.97 -8.12 0.81
CA GLU A 33 -4.95 -8.94 0.13
C GLU A 33 -3.56 -8.78 0.75
N HIS A 34 -3.20 -7.55 1.14
CA HIS A 34 -1.86 -7.22 1.64
C HIS A 34 -1.87 -6.65 3.07
N TYR A 35 -3.00 -6.12 3.53
CA TYR A 35 -3.12 -5.56 4.88
C TYR A 35 -4.58 -5.55 5.34
N ILE A 36 -4.80 -5.34 6.64
CA ILE A 36 -6.14 -5.10 7.19
C ILE A 36 -6.34 -3.59 7.40
N PRO A 37 -7.31 -2.95 6.74
CA PRO A 37 -7.63 -1.54 7.00
C PRO A 37 -8.24 -1.42 8.40
N ILE A 38 -7.91 -0.37 9.15
CA ILE A 38 -8.50 -0.01 10.45
C ILE A 38 -9.19 1.34 10.25
N ARG A 39 -10.39 1.53 10.80
CA ARG A 39 -11.06 2.83 10.70
C ARG A 39 -10.19 3.95 11.24
N TYR A 40 -10.38 5.16 10.69
CA TYR A 40 -9.71 6.37 11.17
C TYR A 40 -9.93 6.61 12.67
N ASP A 41 -11.13 6.32 13.18
CA ASP A 41 -11.50 6.45 14.60
C ASP A 41 -11.09 5.25 15.49
N LEU A 42 -10.43 4.24 14.91
CA LEU A 42 -9.97 3.00 15.58
C LEU A 42 -11.07 2.16 16.24
N MET A 43 -12.35 2.47 16.01
CA MET A 43 -13.46 1.79 16.69
C MET A 43 -13.52 0.28 16.38
N ASP A 44 -12.99 -0.15 15.25
CA ASP A 44 -12.98 -1.54 14.81
C ASP A 44 -11.67 -2.30 15.09
N LEU A 45 -10.69 -1.64 15.74
CA LEU A 45 -9.37 -2.23 16.00
C LEU A 45 -9.47 -3.52 16.82
N VAL A 46 -10.20 -3.48 17.95
CA VAL A 46 -10.33 -4.64 18.85
C VAL A 46 -11.04 -5.79 18.15
N SER A 47 -12.12 -5.53 17.42
CA SER A 47 -12.83 -6.56 16.66
C SER A 47 -11.94 -7.21 15.59
N LYS A 48 -11.09 -6.44 14.92
CA LYS A 48 -10.17 -6.98 13.90
C LYS A 48 -9.04 -7.79 14.51
N LEU A 49 -8.51 -7.38 15.67
CA LEU A 49 -7.52 -8.17 16.41
C LEU A 49 -8.10 -9.51 16.87
N ASN A 50 -9.33 -9.52 17.39
CA ASN A 50 -10.02 -10.75 17.78
C ASN A 50 -10.25 -11.66 16.58
N LEU A 51 -10.69 -11.12 15.44
CA LEU A 51 -10.88 -11.88 14.20
C LEU A 51 -9.57 -12.55 13.75
N LEU A 52 -8.45 -11.81 13.75
CA LEU A 52 -7.14 -12.34 13.40
C LEU A 52 -6.66 -13.44 14.37
N HIS A 53 -7.05 -13.36 15.64
CA HIS A 53 -6.74 -14.38 16.64
C HIS A 53 -7.58 -15.65 16.43
N GLU A 54 -8.87 -15.50 16.11
CA GLU A 54 -9.78 -16.61 15.85
C GLU A 54 -9.48 -17.30 14.51
N GLN A 55 -8.94 -16.57 13.53
CA GLN A 55 -8.67 -17.03 12.16
C GLN A 55 -7.17 -17.07 11.85
N GLU A 56 -6.41 -17.82 12.66
CA GLU A 56 -4.94 -17.85 12.58
C GLU A 56 -4.39 -18.22 11.19
N GLU A 57 -5.01 -19.17 10.50
CA GLU A 57 -4.56 -19.62 9.17
C GLU A 57 -4.80 -18.55 8.09
N GLU A 58 -5.93 -17.84 8.14
CA GLU A 58 -6.20 -16.73 7.21
C GLU A 58 -5.24 -15.56 7.47
N ALA A 59 -4.98 -15.25 8.74
CA ALA A 59 -4.00 -14.24 9.14
C ALA A 59 -2.60 -14.58 8.64
N LYS A 60 -2.19 -15.84 8.74
CA LYS A 60 -0.90 -16.31 8.23
C LYS A 60 -0.81 -16.20 6.70
N GLN A 61 -1.85 -16.61 5.98
CA GLN A 61 -1.88 -16.50 4.52
C GLN A 61 -1.83 -15.04 4.06
N LEU A 62 -2.52 -14.14 4.76
CA LEU A 62 -2.45 -12.71 4.52
C LEU A 62 -1.01 -12.19 4.71
N ALA A 63 -0.38 -12.54 5.83
CA ALA A 63 0.99 -12.12 6.13
C ALA A 63 1.98 -12.62 5.07
N GLU A 64 1.86 -13.88 4.62
CA GLU A 64 2.68 -14.43 3.54
C GLU A 64 2.44 -13.73 2.18
N ARG A 65 1.18 -13.44 1.83
CA ARG A 65 0.87 -12.69 0.60
C ARG A 65 1.49 -11.29 0.66
N SER A 66 1.35 -10.60 1.79
CA SER A 66 1.91 -9.27 2.00
C SER A 66 3.43 -9.24 1.89
N GLU A 67 4.13 -10.21 2.49
CA GLU A 67 5.59 -10.32 2.44
C GLU A 67 6.09 -10.59 1.03
N ARG A 68 5.47 -11.55 0.33
CA ARG A 68 5.84 -11.87 -1.06
C ARG A 68 5.63 -10.68 -1.99
N TRP A 69 4.53 -9.96 -1.81
CA TRP A 69 4.25 -8.77 -2.61
C TRP A 69 5.27 -7.67 -2.32
N ALA A 70 5.50 -7.37 -1.04
CA ALA A 70 6.45 -6.34 -0.61
C ALA A 70 7.87 -6.61 -1.12
N ARG A 71 8.36 -7.84 -0.98
CA ARG A 71 9.70 -8.21 -1.47
C ARG A 71 9.84 -8.09 -2.98
N LYS A 72 8.75 -8.30 -3.72
CA LYS A 72 8.76 -8.21 -5.17
C LYS A 72 8.65 -6.77 -5.66
N TYR A 73 7.77 -5.97 -5.08
CA TYR A 73 7.34 -4.68 -5.64
C TYR A 73 7.74 -3.45 -4.82
N LEU A 74 8.21 -3.63 -3.59
CA LEU A 74 8.78 -2.56 -2.75
C LEU A 74 10.32 -2.58 -2.73
N SER A 75 10.95 -3.27 -3.69
CA SER A 75 12.37 -3.13 -3.90
C SER A 75 12.70 -1.74 -4.45
N TYR A 76 13.93 -1.28 -4.20
CA TYR A 76 14.42 0.00 -4.68
C TYR A 76 14.20 0.20 -6.19
N ASP A 77 14.45 -0.83 -6.99
CA ASP A 77 14.29 -0.79 -8.45
C ASP A 77 12.84 -0.55 -8.86
N TRP A 78 11.88 -1.18 -8.19
CA TRP A 78 10.46 -0.98 -8.47
C TRP A 78 9.97 0.40 -8.07
N VAL A 79 10.46 0.93 -6.94
CA VAL A 79 10.16 2.29 -6.51
C VAL A 79 10.70 3.30 -7.54
N LEU A 80 11.95 3.12 -7.99
CA LEU A 80 12.52 3.98 -9.03
C LEU A 80 11.73 3.89 -10.34
N PHE A 81 11.35 2.68 -10.77
CA PHE A 81 10.56 2.49 -11.98
C PHE A 81 9.18 3.16 -11.89
N PHE A 82 8.52 3.05 -10.73
CA PHE A 82 7.27 3.74 -10.47
C PHE A 82 7.44 5.27 -10.57
N LEU A 83 8.49 5.83 -9.94
CA LEU A 83 8.75 7.27 -9.97
C LEU A 83 9.08 7.77 -11.38
N ASP A 84 9.93 7.08 -12.15
CA ASP A 84 10.22 7.44 -13.55
C ASP A 84 8.94 7.46 -14.40
N ARG A 85 8.09 6.44 -14.26
CA ARG A 85 6.82 6.38 -14.98
C ARG A 85 5.87 7.51 -14.57
N ALA A 86 5.77 7.82 -13.28
CA ALA A 86 4.92 8.89 -12.77
C ALA A 86 5.37 10.26 -13.31
N VAL A 87 6.67 10.56 -13.24
CA VAL A 87 7.25 11.81 -13.73
C VAL A 87 7.08 11.95 -15.24
N ARG A 88 7.33 10.89 -16.02
CA ARG A 88 7.12 10.92 -17.48
C ARG A 88 5.66 11.16 -17.85
N ARG A 89 4.73 10.50 -17.16
CA ARG A 89 3.30 10.70 -17.40
C ARG A 89 2.87 12.12 -17.05
N TYR A 90 3.35 12.66 -15.93
CA TYR A 90 3.11 14.06 -15.58
C TYR A 90 3.66 15.02 -16.65
N ALA A 91 4.88 14.79 -17.13
CA ALA A 91 5.51 15.60 -18.16
C ALA A 91 4.71 15.65 -19.48
N GLN A 92 3.96 14.61 -19.82
CA GLN A 92 3.06 14.61 -21.00
C GLN A 92 1.90 15.61 -20.89
N HIS A 93 1.58 16.05 -19.67
CA HIS A 93 0.51 17.00 -19.40
C HIS A 93 1.03 18.42 -19.11
N ILE A 94 2.35 18.63 -19.11
CA ILE A 94 2.95 19.95 -18.99
C ILE A 94 2.96 20.60 -20.38
N ASP A 95 2.32 21.76 -20.49
CA ASP A 95 2.50 22.62 -21.66
C ASP A 95 3.88 23.29 -21.56
N THR A 96 4.78 22.92 -22.46
CA THR A 96 6.16 23.43 -22.48
C THR A 96 6.25 24.88 -22.97
N SER A 97 5.18 25.45 -23.52
CA SER A 97 5.12 26.87 -23.87
C SER A 97 5.25 27.80 -22.67
N VAL A 98 4.80 27.37 -21.48
CA VAL A 98 4.86 28.16 -20.23
C VAL A 98 6.26 28.16 -19.60
N LEU A 99 7.13 27.21 -19.97
CA LEU A 99 8.48 27.06 -19.41
C LEU A 99 9.56 27.82 -20.20
N LEU A 100 9.25 28.30 -21.41
CA LEU A 100 10.18 29.06 -22.27
C LEU A 100 10.04 30.57 -22.15
N ASP A 101 9.13 31.06 -21.28
CA ASP A 101 8.89 32.49 -21.02
C ASP A 101 9.76 33.07 -19.88
N PHE A 102 10.85 32.38 -19.50
CA PHE A 102 11.84 32.85 -18.51
C PHE A 102 13.21 33.10 -19.15
#